data_AF-A0A506UQM1-F1
#
_entry.id   AF-A0A506UQM1-F1
#
_cell.length_a   1.000
_cell.length_b   1.000
_cell.length_c   1.000
_cell.angle_alpha   90.00
_cell.angle_beta   90.00
_cell.angle_gamma   90.00
#
_symmetry.space_group_name_H-M   'P 1'
#
loop_
_entity.id
_entity.type
_entity.pdbx_description
1 polymer ?
#
loop_
_entity_poly.entity_id
_entity_poly.type
_entity_poly.pdbx_seq_one_letter_code
_entity_poly.pdbx_strand_id
1 'polypeptide(L)'
;MALLQGAGYHLLGQRLRTPFGEVDLLVENQHWLVGVEVKRRRFLSDSTTALHPRQASRLLKTLDYLLQTRPDWGRENTRFDLIAFDHQGQHCHLQDILRQY
;
A
#
# COMPACT_ATOMS: atom_id res chain seq x y z
N MET A 1 7.62 9.15 2.02
CA MET A 1 6.53 10.01 2.54
C MET A 1 6.26 11.20 1.64
N ALA A 2 7.29 12.01 1.31
CA ALA A 2 7.12 13.22 0.49
C ALA A 2 6.32 13.02 -0.82
N LEU A 3 6.50 11.88 -1.50
CA LEU A 3 5.73 11.54 -2.72
C LEU A 3 4.22 11.52 -2.47
N LEU A 4 3.76 10.80 -1.44
CA LEU A 4 2.35 10.65 -1.12
C LEU A 4 1.78 11.95 -0.52
N GLN A 5 2.56 12.67 0.29
CA GLN A 5 2.17 13.98 0.81
C GLN A 5 2.01 15.02 -0.29
N GLY A 6 2.91 15.06 -1.27
CA GLY A 6 2.78 15.92 -2.45
C GLY A 6 1.58 15.58 -3.31
N ALA A 7 1.08 14.34 -3.23
CA ALA A 7 -0.16 13.89 -3.87
C ALA A 7 -1.42 14.10 -3.00
N GLY A 8 -1.31 14.83 -1.89
CA GLY A 8 -2.44 15.18 -1.02
C GLY A 8 -2.86 14.10 -0.02
N TYR A 9 -2.01 13.09 0.21
CA TYR A 9 -2.26 12.06 1.21
C TYR A 9 -1.63 12.39 2.56
N HIS A 10 -2.36 12.10 3.63
CA HIS A 10 -1.90 12.15 5.01
C HIS A 10 -1.57 10.75 5.52
N LEU A 11 -0.54 10.65 6.36
CA LEU A 11 -0.17 9.39 6.98
C LEU A 11 -1.09 9.05 8.15
N LEU A 12 -1.67 7.85 8.14
CA LEU A 12 -2.35 7.27 9.30
C LEU A 12 -1.43 6.38 10.14
N GLY A 13 -0.53 5.63 9.49
CA GLY A 13 0.39 4.75 10.20
C GLY A 13 1.50 4.18 9.32
N GLN A 14 2.59 3.75 9.97
CA GLN A 14 3.71 3.07 9.33
C GLN A 14 3.90 1.70 10.00
N ARG A 15 4.33 0.70 9.22
CA ARG A 15 4.62 -0.67 9.70
C ARG A 15 3.49 -1.23 10.57
N LEU A 16 2.26 -1.10 10.09
CA LEU A 16 1.07 -1.54 10.79
C LEU A 16 0.98 -3.06 10.74
N ARG A 17 1.25 -3.70 11.87
CA ARG A 17 1.19 -5.15 12.02
C ARG A 17 -0.23 -5.60 12.35
N THR A 18 -0.66 -6.67 11.70
CA THR A 18 -1.91 -7.37 11.95
C THR A 18 -1.62 -8.87 12.12
N PRO A 19 -2.58 -9.66 12.63
CA PRO A 19 -2.44 -11.12 12.66
C PRO A 19 -2.25 -11.75 11.27
N PHE A 20 -2.63 -11.05 10.20
CA PHE A 20 -2.58 -11.57 8.84
C PHE A 20 -1.36 -11.09 8.07
N GLY A 21 -0.73 -9.98 8.44
CA GLY A 21 0.37 -9.37 7.69
C GLY A 21 0.77 -8.00 8.21
N GLU A 22 1.58 -7.28 7.44
CA GLU A 22 2.03 -5.93 7.73
C GLU A 22 1.67 -5.02 6.55
N VAL A 23 1.28 -3.76 6.84
CA VAL A 23 1.18 -2.68 5.85
C VAL A 23 2.32 -1.70 6.12
N ASP A 24 3.21 -1.48 5.16
CA ASP A 24 4.36 -0.59 5.34
C ASP A 24 3.92 0.84 5.61
N LEU A 25 2.96 1.36 4.84
CA LEU A 25 2.34 2.67 5.06
C LEU A 25 0.83 2.58 4.85
N LEU A 26 0.05 3.19 5.73
CA LEU A 26 -1.36 3.45 5.51
C LEU A 26 -1.56 4.95 5.42
N VAL A 27 -2.06 5.42 4.29
CA VAL A 27 -2.29 6.84 4.03
C VAL A 27 -3.72 7.08 3.59
N GLU A 28 -4.18 8.30 3.76
CA GLU A 28 -5.54 8.67 3.39
C GLU A 28 -5.63 10.06 2.76
N ASN A 29 -6.73 10.30 2.06
CA ASN A 29 -7.23 11.65 1.79
C ASN A 29 -8.75 11.65 2.01
N GLN A 30 -9.44 12.70 1.53
CA GLN A 30 -10.89 12.83 1.69
C GLN A 30 -11.68 11.62 1.16
N HIS A 31 -11.21 10.97 0.09
CA HIS A 31 -11.97 9.92 -0.61
C HIS A 31 -11.30 8.55 -0.58
N TRP A 32 -10.00 8.49 -0.30
CA TRP A 32 -9.19 7.27 -0.46
C TRP A 32 -8.49 6.89 0.83
N LEU A 33 -8.58 5.61 1.18
CA LEU A 33 -7.66 4.91 2.05
C LEU A 33 -6.72 4.07 1.19
N VAL A 34 -5.41 4.22 1.38
CA VAL A 34 -4.41 3.55 0.56
C VAL A 34 -3.41 2.83 1.46
N GLY A 35 -3.43 1.50 1.42
CA GLY A 35 -2.32 0.69 1.90
C GLY A 35 -1.20 0.74 0.89
N VAL A 36 0.05 0.89 1.33
CA VAL A 36 1.21 0.98 0.44
C VAL A 36 2.26 -0.01 0.90
N GLU A 37 2.70 -0.88 0.00
CA GLU A 37 3.91 -1.69 0.14
C GLU A 37 5.08 -0.89 -0.44
N VAL A 38 6.22 -0.85 0.26
CA VAL A 38 7.43 -0.17 -0.20
C VAL A 38 8.54 -1.18 -0.42
N LYS A 39 9.04 -1.28 -1.65
CA LYS A 39 10.13 -2.21 -2.00
C LYS A 39 11.38 -1.47 -2.45
N ARG A 40 12.55 -1.98 -2.06
CA ARG A 40 13.83 -1.62 -2.65
C ARG A 40 14.24 -2.68 -3.66
N ARG A 41 14.59 -2.26 -4.88
CA ARG A 41 15.01 -3.12 -5.99
C ARG A 41 16.34 -2.63 -6.55
N ARG A 42 17.03 -3.49 -7.29
CA ARG A 42 18.25 -3.09 -8.01
C ARG A 42 17.92 -2.32 -9.27
N PHE A 43 16.92 -2.79 -10.02
CA PHE A 43 16.40 -2.15 -11.23
C PHE A 43 14.88 -2.02 -11.13
N LEU A 44 14.32 -0.89 -11.58
CA LEU A 44 12.86 -0.69 -11.58
C LEU A 44 12.15 -1.62 -12.56
N SER A 45 12.81 -2.14 -13.60
CA SER A 45 12.25 -3.15 -14.50
C SER A 45 11.80 -4.43 -13.78
N ASP A 46 12.34 -4.71 -12.60
CA ASP A 46 11.96 -5.86 -11.76
C ASP A 46 10.59 -5.67 -11.07
N SER A 47 9.98 -4.49 -11.20
CA SER A 47 8.72 -4.14 -10.54
C SER A 47 7.47 -4.69 -11.24
N THR A 48 7.58 -5.34 -12.40
CA THR A 48 6.50 -6.04 -13.12
C THR A 48 6.08 -7.36 -12.47
N THR A 49 6.20 -7.48 -11.14
CA THR A 49 5.91 -8.74 -10.46
C THR A 49 4.40 -8.90 -10.29
N ALA A 50 3.79 -9.79 -11.08
CA ALA A 50 2.44 -10.28 -10.81
C ALA A 50 2.35 -10.73 -9.33
N LEU A 51 1.34 -10.23 -8.62
CA LEU A 51 1.19 -10.55 -7.20
C LEU A 51 0.82 -12.03 -7.07
N HIS A 52 1.52 -12.80 -6.23
CA HIS A 52 1.11 -14.18 -6.04
C HIS A 52 -0.27 -14.20 -5.32
N PRO A 53 -1.25 -15.06 -5.70
CA PRO A 53 -2.60 -15.05 -5.10
C PRO A 53 -2.61 -15.11 -3.56
N ARG A 54 -1.71 -15.91 -2.98
CA ARG A 54 -1.49 -15.95 -1.51
C ARG A 54 -1.09 -14.60 -0.91
N GLN A 55 -0.24 -13.84 -1.59
CA GLN A 55 0.15 -12.50 -1.14
C GLN A 55 -1.03 -11.53 -1.27
N ALA A 56 -1.78 -11.59 -2.37
CA ALA A 56 -3.00 -10.79 -2.54
C ALA A 56 -4.00 -11.03 -1.39
N SER A 57 -4.32 -12.29 -1.11
CA SER A 57 -5.21 -12.67 -0.01
C SER A 57 -4.71 -12.16 1.35
N ARG A 58 -3.39 -12.20 1.58
CA ARG A 58 -2.78 -11.68 2.81
C ARG A 58 -2.98 -10.17 2.96
N LEU A 59 -2.75 -9.41 1.89
CA LEU A 59 -2.91 -7.95 1.89
C LEU A 59 -4.39 -7.57 2.07
N LEU A 60 -5.30 -8.26 1.41
CA LEU A 60 -6.75 -8.04 1.56
C LEU A 60 -7.19 -8.25 3.02
N LYS A 61 -6.82 -9.37 3.64
CA LYS A 61 -7.13 -9.65 5.07
C LYS A 61 -6.50 -8.63 6.01
N THR A 62 -5.32 -8.12 5.67
CA THR A 62 -4.61 -7.12 6.47
C THR A 62 -5.37 -5.78 6.44
N LEU A 63 -5.78 -5.31 5.25
CA LEU A 63 -6.61 -4.10 5.12
C LEU A 63 -7.96 -4.25 5.80
N ASP A 64 -8.65 -5.37 5.58
CA ASP A 64 -9.95 -5.65 6.19
C ASP A 64 -9.88 -5.63 7.72
N TYR A 65 -8.85 -6.26 8.30
CA TYR A 65 -8.61 -6.20 9.74
C TYR A 65 -8.39 -4.77 10.25
N LEU A 66 -7.63 -3.94 9.53
CA LEU A 66 -7.40 -2.55 9.92
C LEU A 66 -8.70 -1.74 9.90
N LEU A 67 -9.54 -1.91 8.87
CA LEU A 67 -10.83 -1.24 8.77
C LEU A 67 -11.79 -1.67 9.89
N GLN A 68 -11.83 -2.96 10.23
CA GLN A 68 -12.67 -3.47 11.31
C GLN A 68 -12.22 -2.99 12.70
N THR A 69 -10.90 -2.89 12.92
CA THR A 69 -10.35 -2.48 14.22
C THR A 69 -10.20 -0.98 14.37
N ARG A 70 -10.22 -0.21 13.27
CA ARG A 70 -10.17 1.25 13.23
C ARG A 70 -11.21 1.81 12.24
N PRO A 71 -12.50 1.79 12.59
CA PRO A 71 -13.57 2.26 11.70
C PRO A 71 -13.39 3.71 11.23
N ASP A 72 -12.76 4.57 12.04
CA ASP A 72 -12.51 5.99 11.74
C ASP A 72 -11.59 6.20 10.51
N TRP A 73 -10.82 5.17 10.14
CA TRP A 73 -9.96 5.19 8.95
C TRP A 73 -10.72 4.84 7.66
N GLY A 74 -11.99 4.46 7.77
CA GLY A 74 -12.83 4.13 6.61
C GLY A 74 -12.96 5.30 5.64
N ARG A 75 -12.81 5.02 4.34
CA ARG A 75 -13.02 5.97 3.25
C ARG A 75 -13.88 5.32 2.17
N GLU A 76 -14.49 6.16 1.33
CA GLU A 76 -15.33 5.71 0.22
C GLU A 76 -14.60 4.71 -0.68
N ASN A 77 -13.33 4.98 -0.95
CA ASN A 77 -12.49 4.15 -1.79
C ASN A 77 -11.33 3.59 -0.97
N THR A 78 -11.04 2.31 -1.15
CA THR A 78 -9.87 1.66 -0.56
C THR A 78 -9.10 0.91 -1.65
N ARG A 79 -7.77 1.05 -1.66
CA ARG A 79 -6.90 0.27 -2.54
C ARG A 79 -5.57 -0.04 -1.88
N PHE A 80 -4.79 -0.88 -2.56
CA PHE A 80 -3.43 -1.19 -2.16
C PHE A 80 -2.45 -0.86 -3.29
N ASP A 81 -1.46 -0.02 -3.00
CA ASP A 81 -0.45 0.42 -3.95
C ASP A 81 0.91 -0.24 -3.65
N LEU A 82 1.77 -0.33 -4.67
CA LEU A 82 3.17 -0.69 -4.54
C LEU A 82 4.04 0.48 -4.99
N ILE A 83 4.99 0.87 -4.14
CA ILE A 83 6.03 1.82 -4.52
C ILE A 83 7.38 1.11 -4.46
N ALA A 84 8.05 0.99 -5.61
CA ALA A 84 9.39 0.45 -5.70
C ALA A 84 10.41 1.59 -5.88
N PHE A 85 11.54 1.50 -5.18
CA PHE A 85 12.67 2.41 -5.32
C PHE A 85 13.91 1.63 -5.78
N ASP A 86 14.72 2.25 -6.65
CA ASP A 86 16.06 1.75 -6.95
C ASP A 86 17.15 2.39 -6.07
N HIS A 87 18.41 2.02 -6.31
CA HIS A 87 19.56 2.56 -5.56
C HIS A 87 19.84 4.04 -5.86
N GLN A 88 19.33 4.58 -6.96
CA GLN A 88 19.48 5.99 -7.35
C GLN A 88 18.34 6.86 -6.81
N GLY A 89 17.35 6.25 -6.15
CA GLY A 89 16.18 6.94 -5.62
C GLY A 89 15.09 7.18 -6.66
N GLN A 90 15.24 6.65 -7.88
CA GLN A 90 14.12 6.62 -8.83
C GLN A 90 13.05 5.67 -8.31
N HIS A 91 11.80 5.94 -8.67
CA HIS A 91 10.67 5.15 -8.18
C HIS A 91 9.68 4.79 -9.27
N CYS A 92 9.00 3.67 -9.05
CA CYS A 92 7.83 3.24 -9.79
C CYS A 92 6.67 3.11 -8.80
N HIS A 93 5.53 3.74 -9.10
CA HIS A 93 4.32 3.66 -8.28
C HIS A 93 3.23 2.93 -9.09
N LEU A 94 2.93 1.70 -8.68
CA LEU A 94 1.84 0.91 -9.22
C LEU A 94 0.63 1.06 -8.29
N GLN A 95 -0.45 1.63 -8.83
CA GLN A 95 -1.68 1.83 -8.09
C GLN A 95 -2.59 0.60 -8.18
N ASP A 96 -3.30 0.32 -7.09
CA ASP A 96 -4.34 -0.71 -7.03
C ASP A 96 -3.87 -2.10 -7.51
N ILE A 97 -2.77 -2.58 -6.93
CA ILE A 97 -2.14 -3.87 -7.29
C ILE A 97 -3.02 -5.08 -6.97
N LEU A 98 -4.13 -4.87 -6.24
CA LEU A 98 -5.08 -5.91 -5.86
C LEU A 98 -6.31 -5.96 -6.78
N ARG A 99 -6.47 -5.03 -7.74
CA ARG A 99 -7.68 -4.92 -8.58
C ARG A 99 -8.08 -6.20 -9.32
N GLN A 100 -7.13 -7.10 -9.56
CA GLN A 100 -7.30 -8.34 -10.31
C GLN A 100 -7.55 -9.57 -9.41
N TYR A 101 -7.68 -9.40 -8.10
CA TYR A 101 -7.83 -10.46 -7.10
C TYR A 101 -9.08 -10.25 -6.24
#